data_AF-A0A7Y6CWA5-F1
#
_entry.id   AF-A0A7Y6CWA5-F1
#
_cell.length_a   1.000
_cell.length_b   1.000
_cell.length_c   1.000
_cell.angle_alpha   90.00
_cell.angle_beta   90.00
_cell.angle_gamma   90.00
#
_symmetry.space_group_name_H-M   'P 1'
#
loop_
_entity.id
_entity.type
_entity.pdbx_description
1 polymer ?
#
loop_
_entity_poly.entity_id
_entity_poly.type
_entity_poly.pdbx_seq_one_letter_code
_entity_poly.pdbx_strand_id
1 'polypeptide(L)' 'MSSSSLSPSAVSSAPERPDTPCVAVCSTTFDDVCRGCGRTVDEVAQWVFMDKEQREVVWQRILAEGYPRRNY' A
#
# COMPACT_ATOMS: atom_id res chain seq x y z
N MET A 1 -32.92 22.95 27.99
CA MET A 1 -33.05 23.01 26.52
C MET A 1 -31.68 22.70 25.95
N SER A 2 -31.52 21.48 25.46
CA SER A 2 -30.27 20.93 24.93
C SER A 2 -29.93 21.59 23.60
N SER A 3 -28.81 22.31 23.54
CA SER A 3 -28.29 22.88 22.29
C SER A 3 -27.12 22.04 21.81
N SER A 4 -27.49 21.13 20.91
CA SER A 4 -26.76 20.44 19.85
C SER A 4 -25.28 20.76 19.66
N SER A 5 -24.48 19.70 19.78
CA SER A 5 -23.16 19.52 19.16
C SER A 5 -23.22 19.82 17.66
N LEU A 6 -22.38 20.74 17.19
CA LEU A 6 -22.00 20.87 15.79
C LEU A 6 -20.54 20.45 15.69
N SER A 7 -20.31 19.18 15.34
CA SER A 7 -18.99 18.68 14.95
C SER A 7 -18.71 19.17 13.53
N PRO A 8 -17.65 19.95 13.28
CA PRO A 8 -17.34 20.38 11.93
C PRO A 8 -16.74 19.22 11.13
N SER A 9 -17.31 19.01 9.95
CA SER A 9 -16.58 18.67 8.74
C SER A 9 -15.96 17.28 8.67
N ALA A 10 -16.81 16.32 8.31
CA ALA A 10 -16.38 15.14 7.57
C ALA A 10 -15.75 15.58 6.24
N VAL A 11 -14.40 15.64 6.19
CA VAL A 11 -13.68 15.74 4.93
C VAL A 11 -13.84 14.40 4.21
N SER A 12 -14.65 14.40 3.16
CA SER A 12 -14.76 13.28 2.22
C SER A 12 -13.53 13.29 1.32
N SER A 13 -12.43 12.76 1.81
CA SER A 13 -11.22 12.56 1.03
C SER A 13 -11.42 11.32 0.14
N ALA A 14 -11.13 11.47 -1.17
CA ALA A 14 -11.06 10.35 -2.11
C ALA A 14 -10.25 9.19 -1.50
N PRO A 15 -10.53 7.91 -1.84
CA PRO A 15 -9.79 6.79 -1.26
C PRO A 15 -8.31 6.94 -1.59
N GLU A 16 -7.56 7.46 -0.63
CA GLU A 16 -6.12 7.64 -0.74
C GLU A 16 -5.52 6.24 -0.81
N ARG A 17 -4.72 6.00 -1.85
CA ARG A 17 -4.01 4.73 -2.03
C ARG A 17 -3.26 4.43 -0.73
N PRO A 18 -3.29 3.19 -0.20
CA PRO A 18 -2.58 2.88 1.03
C PRO A 18 -1.08 3.16 0.88
N ASP A 19 -0.43 3.57 1.98
CA ASP A 19 1.01 3.87 1.99
C ASP A 19 1.88 2.67 1.62
N THR A 20 1.35 1.45 1.70
CA THR A 20 2.06 0.22 1.35
C THR A 20 1.14 -0.75 0.59
N PRO A 21 1.66 -1.49 -0.41
CA PRO A 21 0.89 -2.54 -1.09
C PRO A 21 0.88 -3.87 -0.31
N CYS A 22 1.36 -3.91 0.93
CA CYS A 22 1.46 -5.14 1.71
C CYS A 22 0.07 -5.71 2.06
N VAL A 23 -0.11 -7.01 1.82
CA VAL A 23 -1.33 -7.75 2.18
C VAL A 23 -1.14 -8.66 3.40
N ALA A 24 -0.11 -8.39 4.20
CA ALA A 24 0.29 -9.20 5.37
C ALA A 24 0.63 -10.67 5.07
N VAL A 25 0.89 -10.99 3.80
CA VAL A 25 1.42 -12.29 3.35
C VAL A 25 2.70 -12.02 2.56
N CYS A 26 3.77 -12.71 2.94
CA CYS A 26 5.06 -12.59 2.28
C CYS A 26 5.57 -13.98 1.86
N SER A 27 5.92 -14.11 0.57
CA SER A 27 6.52 -15.34 0.02
C SER A 27 7.99 -15.16 -0.35
N THR A 28 8.57 -13.98 -0.11
CA THR A 28 9.94 -13.65 -0.56
C THR A 28 11.05 -14.43 0.14
N THR A 29 10.70 -15.23 1.15
CA THR A 29 11.61 -16.21 1.74
C THR A 29 11.97 -17.31 0.75
N PHE A 30 11.09 -17.58 -0.23
CA PHE A 30 11.23 -18.67 -1.21
C PHE A 30 11.10 -18.21 -2.67
N ASP A 31 10.55 -17.03 -2.91
CA ASP A 31 10.42 -16.42 -4.25
C ASP A 31 11.20 -15.10 -4.33
N ASP A 32 11.65 -14.71 -5.53
CA ASP A 32 12.28 -13.39 -5.72
C ASP A 32 11.27 -12.22 -5.64
N VAL A 33 10.01 -12.51 -5.98
CA VAL A 33 8.89 -11.55 -5.98
C VAL A 33 7.80 -12.05 -5.06
N CYS A 34 7.36 -11.19 -4.12
CA CYS A 34 6.27 -11.48 -3.22
C CYS A 34 5.00 -11.74 -4.02
N ARG A 35 4.44 -12.94 -3.90
CA ARG A 35 3.19 -13.25 -4.57
C ARG A 35 2.03 -12.40 -4.01
N GLY A 36 2.02 -12.07 -2.72
CA GLY A 36 1.00 -11.18 -2.14
C GLY A 36 0.98 -9.77 -2.73
N CYS A 37 2.08 -9.03 -2.53
CA CYS A 37 2.15 -7.61 -2.83
C CYS A 37 2.88 -7.24 -4.13
N GLY A 38 3.50 -8.20 -4.81
CA GLY A 38 4.23 -7.98 -6.08
C GLY A 38 5.62 -7.39 -5.93
N ARG A 39 6.10 -7.15 -4.70
CA ARG A 39 7.38 -6.50 -4.44
C ARG A 39 8.55 -7.47 -4.39
N THR A 40 9.72 -7.05 -4.82
CA THR A 40 10.95 -7.85 -4.66
C THR A 40 11.43 -7.84 -3.20
N VAL A 41 12.33 -8.77 -2.85
CA VAL A 41 13.00 -8.81 -1.54
C VAL A 41 13.62 -7.44 -1.20
N ASP A 42 14.38 -6.87 -2.14
CA ASP A 42 15.06 -5.59 -1.95
C ASP A 42 14.08 -4.44 -1.73
N GLU A 43 13.01 -4.38 -2.53
CA GLU A 43 11.98 -3.36 -2.36
C GLU A 43 11.37 -3.49 -0.96
N VAL A 44 10.96 -4.69 -0.54
CA VAL A 44 10.38 -4.91 0.80
C VAL A 44 11.33 -4.42 1.90
N ALA A 45 12.62 -4.76 1.82
CA ALA A 45 13.62 -4.36 2.80
C ALA A 45 13.89 -2.84 2.79
N GLN A 46 13.87 -2.21 1.63
CA GLN A 46 14.22 -0.79 1.45
C GLN A 46 13.02 0.16 1.56
N TRP A 47 11.78 -0.33 1.64
CA TRP A 47 10.57 0.51 1.56
C TRP A 47 10.58 1.73 2.49
N VAL A 48 11.03 1.53 3.73
CA VAL A 48 11.05 2.56 4.76
C VAL A 48 12.07 3.67 4.47
N PHE A 49 13.08 3.37 3.66
CA PHE A 49 14.13 4.29 3.22
C PHE A 49 13.86 4.88 1.84
N MET A 50 12.89 4.35 1.10
CA MET A 50 12.56 4.85 -0.23
C MET A 50 11.83 6.20 -0.17
N ASP A 51 12.21 7.09 -1.07
CA ASP A 51 11.51 8.36 -1.31
C ASP A 51 10.19 8.13 -2.06
N LYS A 52 9.32 9.14 -2.07
CA LYS A 52 7.99 9.06 -2.70
C LYS A 52 8.09 8.66 -4.18
N GLU A 53 9.07 9.20 -4.90
CA GLU A 53 9.30 8.90 -6.31
C GLU A 53 9.68 7.43 -6.53
N GLN A 54 10.57 6.90 -5.70
CA GLN A 54 10.97 5.49 -5.74
C GLN A 54 9.78 4.58 -5.42
N ARG A 55 8.97 4.93 -4.41
CA ARG A 55 7.75 4.19 -4.08
C ARG A 55 6.74 4.22 -5.22
N GLU A 56 6.62 5.34 -5.93
CA GLU A 56 5.71 5.44 -7.07
C GLU A 56 6.14 4.56 -8.24
N VAL A 57 7.45 4.44 -8.51
CA VAL A 57 7.97 3.50 -9.52
C VAL A 57 7.58 2.06 -9.18
N VAL A 58 7.74 1.66 -7.91
CA VAL A 58 7.29 0.33 -7.44
C VAL A 58 5.78 0.18 -7.62
N TRP A 59 4.99 1.20 -7.26
CA TRP A 59 3.54 1.19 -7.44
C TRP A 59 3.13 1.01 -8.90
N GLN A 60 3.74 1.74 -9.83
CA GLN A 60 3.44 1.60 -11.26
C GLN A 60 3.73 0.19 -11.75
N ARG A 61 4.88 -0.38 -11.35
CA ARG A 61 5.27 -1.75 -11.71
C ARG A 61 4.26 -2.79 -11.19
N ILE A 62 3.99 -2.81 -9.88
CA ILE A 62 3.12 -3.83 -9.28
C ILE A 62 1.67 -3.71 -9.75
N LEU A 63 1.18 -2.49 -10.00
CA LEU A 63 -0.18 -2.29 -10.53
C LEU A 63 -0.29 -2.77 -11.98
N ALA A 64 0.73 -2.53 -12.82
CA ALA A 64 0.78 -3.04 -14.19
C ALA A 64 0.80 -4.58 -14.22
N GLU A 65 1.40 -5.23 -13.22
CA GLU A 65 1.44 -6.69 -13.05
C GLU A 65 0.15 -7.27 -12.41
N GLY A 66 -0.76 -6.42 -11.93
CA GLY A 66 -2.03 -6.83 -11.32
C GLY A 66 -1.93 -7.26 -9.86
N TYR A 67 -0.99 -6.69 -9.10
CA TYR A 67 -0.89 -6.78 -7.65
C TYR A 67 -1.54 -5.55 -6.97
N PRO A 68 -1.86 -5.61 -5.66
CA PRO A 68 -1.73 -6.75 -4.76
C PRO A 68 -2.83 -7.81 -4.94
N ARG A 69 -2.48 -9.10 -4.82
CA ARG A 69 -3.42 -10.22 -4.89
C ARG A 69 -3.75 -10.70 -3.49
N ARG A 70 -5.02 -10.55 -3.10
CA ARG A 70 -5.50 -10.82 -1.73
C ARG A 70 -5.97 -12.26 -1.51
N ASN A 71 -6.04 -13.04 -2.59
CA ASN A 71 -6.32 -14.48 -2.55
C ASN A 71 -5.03 -15.22 -2.88
N TYR A 72 -4.52 -15.96 -1.90
CA TYR A 72 -3.45 -16.96 -2.03
C TYR A 72 -3.97 -18.33 -1.60
#